data_AF-A0A968J1F5-F1
#
_entry.id   AF-A0A968J1F5-F1
#
_cell.length_a   1.000
_cell.length_b   1.000
_cell.length_c   1.000
_cell.angle_alpha   90.00
_cell.angle_beta   90.00
_cell.angle_gamma   90.00
#
_symmetry.space_group_name_H-M   'P 1'
#
loop_
_entity.id
_entity.type
_entity.pdbx_description
1 polymer ?
#
loop_
_entity_poly.entity_id
_entity_poly.type
_entity_poly.pdbx_seq_one_letter_code
_entity_poly.pdbx_strand_id
1 'polypeptide(L)'
;MSRELIPAEGAARQQREGKKFMRRPNVPGATVDQEGLNNTYAVLPKPYLANFPSPEQARGYLVQGVIAALFLASLIVTAFAVS
;
A
#
# COMPACT_ATOMS: atom_id res chain seq x y z
N MET A 1 33.11 -1.25 -7.75
CA MET A 1 33.16 -2.59 -7.13
C MET A 1 33.10 -2.39 -5.62
N SER A 2 31.90 -2.32 -5.06
CA SER A 2 31.72 -2.21 -3.61
C SER A 2 31.90 -3.60 -3.02
N ARG A 3 32.92 -3.77 -2.17
CA ARG A 3 33.08 -4.99 -1.37
C ARG A 3 31.98 -4.98 -0.33
N GLU A 4 30.85 -5.57 -0.67
CA GLU A 4 29.76 -5.74 0.28
C GLU A 4 30.21 -6.79 1.30
N LEU A 5 30.52 -6.30 2.50
CA LEU A 5 30.87 -7.13 3.64
C LEU A 5 29.59 -7.81 4.10
N ILE A 6 29.58 -9.14 4.15
CA ILE A 6 28.48 -9.85 4.78
C ILE A 6 28.38 -9.34 6.23
N PRO A 7 27.23 -8.82 6.66
CA PRO A 7 27.06 -8.32 8.02
C PRO A 7 27.33 -9.44 9.02
N ALA A 8 27.91 -9.10 10.17
CA ALA A 8 28.31 -10.06 11.19
C ALA A 8 27.15 -11.00 11.61
N GLU A 9 25.92 -10.47 11.65
CA GLU A 9 24.73 -11.27 11.95
C GLU A 9 24.39 -12.27 10.82
N GLY A 10 24.53 -11.87 9.55
CA GLY A 10 24.36 -12.78 8.41
C GLY A 10 25.39 -13.91 8.45
N ALA A 11 26.67 -13.59 8.67
CA ALA A 11 27.73 -14.59 8.79
C ALA A 11 27.50 -15.57 9.96
N ALA A 12 27.09 -15.05 11.12
CA ALA A 12 26.80 -15.87 12.30
C ALA A 12 25.59 -16.80 12.05
N ARG A 13 24.53 -16.32 11.38
CA ARG A 13 23.39 -17.16 11.01
C ARG A 13 23.75 -18.22 9.97
N GLN A 14 24.59 -17.90 8.98
CA GLN A 14 25.04 -18.88 7.99
C GLN A 14 25.72 -20.08 8.65
N GLN A 15 26.54 -19.83 9.67
CA GLN A 15 27.18 -20.88 10.47
C GLN A 15 26.17 -21.69 11.30
N ARG A 16 25.18 -21.03 11.92
CA ARG A 16 24.16 -21.69 12.76
C ARG A 16 23.15 -22.51 11.95
N GLU A 17 22.73 -22.01 10.79
CA GLU A 17 21.60 -22.55 10.02
C GLU A 17 22.01 -23.35 8.79
N GLY A 18 23.26 -23.21 8.34
CA GLY A 18 23.84 -23.94 7.21
C GLY A 18 22.96 -23.84 5.96
N LYS A 19 22.45 -25.00 5.49
CA LYS A 19 21.60 -25.10 4.29
C LYS A 19 20.25 -24.37 4.39
N LYS A 20 19.85 -23.91 5.58
CA LYS A 20 18.56 -23.23 5.82
C LYS A 20 18.67 -21.69 5.85
N PHE A 21 19.87 -21.13 5.90
CA PHE A 21 20.17 -19.70 6.10
C PHE A 21 19.40 -18.74 5.19
N MET A 22 19.13 -19.13 3.93
CA MET A 22 18.41 -18.31 2.93
C MET A 22 16.99 -18.83 2.63
N ARG A 23 16.56 -19.92 3.28
CA ARG A 23 15.30 -20.61 2.95
C ARG A 23 14.15 -20.21 3.84
N ARG A 24 14.43 -19.72 5.06
CA ARG A 24 13.40 -19.35 6.02
C ARG A 24 13.78 -18.07 6.78
N PRO A 25 12.87 -17.11 6.89
CA PRO A 25 13.02 -16.01 7.84
C PRO A 25 12.98 -16.55 9.28
N ASN A 26 13.64 -15.85 10.21
CA ASN A 26 13.56 -16.19 11.63
C ASN A 26 12.27 -15.63 12.30
N VAL A 27 11.50 -14.80 11.58
CA VAL A 27 10.19 -14.26 11.99
C VAL A 27 9.09 -14.77 11.04
N PRO A 28 7.96 -15.29 11.55
CA PRO A 28 6.84 -15.71 10.71
C PRO A 28 6.31 -14.57 9.83
N GLY A 29 6.17 -14.83 8.53
CA GLY A 29 5.64 -13.85 7.56
C GLY A 29 6.65 -12.84 7.02
N ALA A 30 7.88 -12.78 7.57
CA ALA A 30 8.95 -11.98 7.00
C ALA A 30 9.55 -12.62 5.75
N THR A 31 10.37 -11.88 5.00
CA THR A 31 11.21 -12.43 3.93
C THR A 31 12.68 -12.31 4.32
N VAL A 32 13.57 -13.04 3.65
CA VAL A 32 15.02 -12.92 3.83
C VAL A 32 15.57 -12.12 2.65
N ASP A 33 16.47 -11.18 2.92
CA ASP A 33 17.14 -10.38 1.90
C ASP A 33 18.33 -11.12 1.26
N GLN A 34 19.09 -10.42 0.41
CA GLN A 34 20.25 -10.97 -0.29
C GLN A 34 21.45 -11.22 0.64
N GLU A 35 21.47 -10.57 1.81
CA GLU A 35 22.51 -10.71 2.83
C GLU A 35 22.19 -11.81 3.84
N GLY A 36 20.99 -12.40 3.75
CA GLY A 36 20.53 -13.42 4.68
C GLY A 36 19.98 -12.86 5.99
N LEU A 37 19.65 -11.56 6.02
CA LEU A 37 18.97 -10.91 7.12
C LEU A 37 17.46 -10.94 6.91
N ASN A 38 16.72 -10.87 8.02
CA ASN A 38 15.29 -10.68 7.94
C ASN A 38 15.00 -9.29 7.39
N ASN A 39 14.13 -9.25 6.40
CA ASN A 39 13.62 -8.02 5.87
C ASN A 39 12.72 -7.31 6.91
N THR A 40 13.09 -6.09 7.27
CA THR A 40 12.34 -5.22 8.21
C THR A 40 11.17 -4.49 7.52
N TYR A 41 10.99 -4.66 6.21
CA TYR A 41 9.81 -4.11 5.52
C TYR A 41 8.52 -4.76 6.03
N ALA A 42 7.45 -3.96 6.11
CA ALA A 42 6.13 -4.45 6.48
C ALA A 42 5.65 -5.52 5.48
N VAL A 43 5.01 -6.57 5.99
CA VAL A 43 4.34 -7.57 5.16
C VAL A 43 3.21 -6.89 4.40
N LEU A 44 3.29 -6.88 3.07
CA LEU A 44 2.25 -6.25 2.26
C LEU A 44 0.95 -7.05 2.42
N PRO A 45 -0.17 -6.41 2.80
CA PRO A 45 -1.46 -7.09 2.80
C PRO A 45 -1.81 -7.53 1.38
N LYS A 46 -2.55 -8.64 1.25
CA LYS A 46 -3.01 -9.11 -0.05
C LYS A 46 -3.86 -8.01 -0.70
N PRO A 47 -3.63 -7.68 -1.99
CA PRO A 47 -4.44 -6.69 -2.67
C PRO A 47 -5.89 -7.20 -2.76
N TYR A 48 -6.86 -6.32 -2.52
CA TYR A 48 -8.27 -6.58 -2.77
C TYR A 48 -8.70 -5.88 -4.06
N LEU A 49 -9.53 -6.54 -4.86
CA LEU A 49 -10.12 -5.90 -6.03
C LEU A 49 -11.24 -4.97 -5.57
N ALA A 50 -11.29 -3.77 -6.16
CA ALA A 50 -12.42 -2.88 -5.99
C ALA A 50 -13.63 -3.45 -6.74
N ASN A 51 -14.79 -3.47 -6.07
CA ASN A 51 -16.04 -3.81 -6.72
C ASN A 51 -16.61 -2.59 -7.43
N PHE A 52 -17.09 -2.78 -8.66
CA PHE A 52 -17.82 -1.74 -9.38
C PHE A 52 -19.12 -1.41 -8.64
N PRO A 53 -19.58 -0.15 -8.60
CA PRO A 53 -20.82 0.22 -7.93
C PRO A 53 -22.03 -0.50 -8.54
N SER A 54 -23.00 -0.84 -7.69
CA SER A 54 -24.29 -1.35 -8.16
C SER A 54 -25.06 -0.25 -8.92
N PRO A 55 -26.04 -0.61 -9.79
CA PRO A 55 -26.87 0.39 -10.47
C PRO A 55 -27.56 1.38 -9.52
N GLU A 56 -27.96 0.93 -8.34
CA GLU A 56 -28.58 1.77 -7.31
C GLU A 56 -27.57 2.77 -6.73
N GLN A 57 -26.34 2.33 -6.44
CA GLN A 57 -25.26 3.20 -5.97
C GLN A 57 -24.88 4.24 -7.03
N ALA A 58 -24.78 3.83 -8.29
CA ALA A 58 -24.51 4.73 -9.41
C ALA A 58 -25.60 5.80 -9.55
N ARG A 59 -26.88 5.43 -9.39
CA ARG A 59 -27.99 6.38 -9.37
C ARG A 59 -27.90 7.34 -8.18
N GLY A 60 -27.52 6.85 -7.01
CA GLY A 60 -27.27 7.68 -5.83
C GLY A 60 -26.20 8.74 -6.08
N TYR A 61 -25.07 8.36 -6.69
CA TYR A 61 -24.00 9.29 -7.05
C TYR A 61 -24.44 10.32 -8.09
N LEU A 62 -25.28 9.92 -9.05
CA LEU A 62 -25.83 10.86 -10.03
C LEU A 62 -26.69 11.93 -9.35
N VAL A 63 -27.56 11.53 -8.43
CA VAL A 63 -28.40 12.47 -7.66
C VAL A 63 -27.52 13.42 -6.83
N GLN A 64 -26.51 12.91 -6.14
CA GLN A 64 -25.56 13.73 -5.38
C GLN A 64 -24.82 14.72 -6.28
N GLY A 65 -24.38 14.28 -7.45
CA GLY A 65 -23.72 15.14 -8.45
C GLY A 65 -24.63 16.28 -8.93
N VAL A 66 -25.89 15.99 -9.22
CA VAL A 66 -26.87 17.02 -9.62
C VAL A 66 -27.08 18.04 -8.51
N ILE A 67 -27.27 17.59 -7.27
CA ILE A 67 -27.46 18.50 -6.11
C ILE A 67 -26.23 19.40 -5.93
N ALA A 68 -25.02 18.83 -5.99
CA ALA A 68 -23.78 19.57 -5.85
C ALA A 68 -23.61 20.62 -6.97
N ALA A 69 -23.93 20.26 -8.22
CA ALA A 69 -23.85 21.18 -9.35
C ALA A 69 -24.84 22.35 -9.21
N LEU A 70 -26.09 22.07 -8.80
CA LEU A 70 -27.08 23.11 -8.56
C LEU A 70 -26.67 24.06 -7.43
N PHE A 71 -26.10 23.52 -6.35
CA PHE A 71 -25.57 24.33 -5.25
C PHE A 71 -24.42 25.22 -5.71
N LEU A 72 -23.47 24.69 -6.48
CA LEU A 72 -22.38 25.51 -7.01
C LEU A 72 -22.90 26.60 -7.96
N ALA A 73 -23.84 26.25 -8.85
CA ALA A 73 -24.45 27.21 -9.75
C ALA A 73 -25.17 28.34 -9.00
N SER A 74 -25.89 28.03 -7.93
CA SER A 74 -26.58 29.04 -7.12
C SER A 74 -25.60 29.97 -6.40
N LEU A 75 -24.48 29.45 -5.89
CA LEU A 75 -23.43 30.26 -5.30
C LEU A 75 -22.82 31.24 -6.33
N ILE A 76 -22.54 30.76 -7.55
CA ILE A 76 -21.99 31.59 -8.61
C ILE A 76 -22.97 32.72 -8.98
N VAL A 77 -24.24 32.39 -9.20
CA VAL A 77 -25.29 33.38 -9.51
C VAL A 77 -25.42 34.41 -8.38
N THR A 78 -25.40 33.95 -7.13
CA THR A 78 -25.50 34.83 -5.96
C THR A 78 -24.31 35.77 -5.87
N ALA A 79 -23.08 35.27 -6.10
CA ALA A 79 -21.86 36.08 -6.07
C ALA A 79 -21.89 37.22 -7.10
N PHE A 80 -22.36 36.94 -8.33
CA PHE A 80 -22.53 37.97 -9.35
C PHE A 80 -23.70 38.93 -9.06
N ALA A 81 -24.74 38.49 -8.36
CA ALA A 81 -25.87 39.34 -8.03
C ALA A 81 -25.55 40.37 -6.92
N VAL A 82 -24.55 40.10 -6.07
CA VAL A 82 -24.15 40.96 -4.95
C VAL A 82 -22.87 41.74 -5.18
N SER A 83 -22.18 41.53 -6.31
CA SER A 83 -21.00 42.28 -6.76
C SER A 83 -21.39 43.58 -7.44
#